data_AF-A0A2E8PPG2-F1
#
_entry.id   AF-A0A2E8PPG2-F1
#
_cell.length_a   1.000
_cell.length_b   1.000
_cell.length_c   1.000
_cell.angle_alpha   90.00
_cell.angle_beta   90.00
_cell.angle_gamma   90.00
#
_symmetry.space_group_name_H-M   'P 1'
#
loop_
_entity.id
_entity.type
_entity.pdbx_description
1 polymer ?
#
loop_
_entity_poly.entity_id
_entity_poly.type
_entity_poly.pdbx_seq_one_letter_code
_entity_poly.pdbx_strand_id
1 'polypeptide(L)'
;MDSMLTKLRWLVMVVGLFAALGSVQAKRVAVLFGSNYTGNSAGIPPLELCEKDAALMEKTLKSHGRFDDVKVYLGRMVTANNVEKAIEEVANETDEDDTVVFYFSGHGTYQRNKDAPDGLDNVIVMFNRPHISELQLNEWLEEVESTKTVFVFDCCHAGGIGRQNKKQRGTGDVPVGDGSSGIVLQNRNASRYFDNKVVVASSDANETSIEIRGGINQGIFTYYFAQSLNPANGDLNKDRTVTIFEAFEWTSKRVTSSAKQYNHKQTPQLIGDGSGIQIAGEFKPSPPAPQPGPEVVDPQPNPNPSPVGPPPNPVDPVDPVGPTEPEVVNHGEQGQIVLATTILKSKYAVSSMNPNDIIGENDPHKIIGETSPYKRKPGEGQNREKRKDEDRLVKATVSGEEFPVKLQWVNEYQLRQITGEQIPLGVYSFQGVVKRNQVAIITISKVPAGVHEVIIEADGYPVLKRRVGVEKNQVSKELVVASITGRGSIEGKVFYKNFEQPMAGHEIWMPTVTGVNQIHKFKTLSDGSFWFLNLPASANYQLMVSFLENSPIENNRFEVRPGGITKLDVVLNRKSVRDR
;
A
#
# COMPACT_ATOMS: atom_id res chain seq x y z
N MET A 1 34.73 -38.89 48.41
CA MET A 1 35.18 -38.84 47.00
C MET A 1 34.00 -39.02 46.03
N ASP A 2 33.05 -39.93 46.32
CA ASP A 2 31.85 -40.13 45.49
C ASP A 2 30.97 -38.89 45.32
N SER A 3 30.64 -38.15 46.39
CA SER A 3 29.79 -36.94 46.29
C SER A 3 30.38 -35.86 45.36
N MET A 4 31.71 -35.78 45.27
CA MET A 4 32.41 -34.81 44.43
C MET A 4 32.43 -35.26 42.96
N LEU A 5 32.57 -36.57 42.71
CA LEU A 5 32.43 -37.14 41.36
C LEU A 5 30.99 -37.07 40.83
N THR A 6 29.97 -37.22 41.69
CA THR A 6 28.56 -37.09 41.27
C THR A 6 28.20 -35.66 40.93
N LYS A 7 28.67 -34.67 41.73
CA LYS A 7 28.47 -33.24 41.44
C LYS A 7 29.22 -32.79 40.19
N LEU A 8 30.43 -33.31 39.95
CA LEU A 8 31.21 -33.01 38.75
C LEU A 8 30.58 -33.63 37.48
N ARG A 9 29.99 -34.83 37.59
CA ARG A 9 29.21 -35.45 36.51
C ARG A 9 27.93 -34.69 36.18
N TRP A 10 27.21 -34.18 37.17
CA TRP A 10 26.04 -33.31 36.97
C TRP A 10 26.41 -31.96 36.35
N LEU A 11 27.51 -31.34 36.81
CA LEU A 11 28.00 -30.07 36.25
C LEU A 11 28.44 -30.22 34.79
N VAL A 12 29.15 -31.31 34.45
CA VAL A 12 29.56 -31.61 33.07
C VAL A 12 28.37 -31.98 32.18
N MET A 13 27.33 -32.62 32.71
CA MET A 13 26.09 -32.89 31.96
C MET A 13 25.27 -31.61 31.71
N VAL A 14 25.18 -30.70 32.67
CA VAL A 14 24.45 -29.42 32.52
C VAL A 14 25.23 -28.47 31.59
N VAL A 15 26.55 -28.38 31.72
CA VAL A 15 27.38 -27.59 30.78
C VAL A 15 27.42 -28.22 29.39
N GLY A 16 27.37 -29.56 29.29
CA GLY A 16 27.24 -30.29 28.02
C GLY A 16 25.88 -30.12 27.35
N LEU A 17 24.78 -30.01 28.13
CA LEU A 17 23.45 -29.69 27.60
C LEU A 17 23.34 -28.23 27.14
N PHE A 18 23.99 -27.29 27.85
CA PHE A 18 24.05 -25.89 27.44
C PHE A 18 24.95 -25.67 26.20
N ALA A 19 25.97 -26.49 25.99
CA ALA A 19 26.83 -26.44 24.81
C ALA A 19 26.24 -27.14 23.56
N ALA A 20 25.22 -27.98 23.73
CA ALA A 20 24.49 -28.65 22.64
C ALA A 20 23.26 -27.85 22.15
N LEU A 21 22.84 -26.83 22.89
CA LEU A 21 21.99 -25.76 22.38
C LEU A 21 22.86 -24.83 21.53
N GLY A 22 23.26 -25.31 20.36
CA GLY A 22 23.71 -24.39 19.32
C GLY A 22 22.65 -23.28 19.20
N SER A 23 23.08 -22.03 19.08
CA SER A 23 22.17 -20.93 18.76
C SER A 23 21.35 -21.35 17.54
N VAL A 24 20.07 -21.71 17.74
CA VAL A 24 19.16 -21.98 16.63
C VAL A 24 18.91 -20.61 16.01
N GLN A 25 19.76 -20.26 15.06
CA GLN A 25 19.58 -19.04 14.28
C GLN A 25 18.34 -19.28 13.43
N ALA A 26 17.36 -18.37 13.51
CA ALA A 26 16.19 -18.39 12.63
C ALA A 26 16.62 -18.59 11.17
N LYS A 27 16.04 -19.59 10.52
CA LYS A 27 16.28 -19.94 9.13
C LYS A 27 15.78 -18.82 8.22
N ARG A 28 16.38 -18.78 7.04
CA ARG A 28 16.04 -17.83 5.98
C ARG A 28 15.86 -18.65 4.70
N VAL A 29 14.61 -18.86 4.33
CA VAL A 29 14.21 -19.73 3.22
C VAL A 29 13.62 -18.88 2.10
N ALA A 30 13.99 -19.17 0.86
CA ALA A 30 13.40 -18.52 -0.30
C ALA A 30 13.00 -19.49 -1.40
N VAL A 31 11.86 -19.23 -2.03
CA VAL A 31 11.36 -19.99 -3.18
C VAL A 31 11.06 -19.03 -4.32
N LEU A 32 11.75 -19.21 -5.45
CA LEU A 32 11.76 -18.27 -6.55
C LEU A 32 11.21 -18.93 -7.82
N PHE A 33 10.29 -18.26 -8.50
CA PHE A 33 9.64 -18.72 -9.72
C PHE A 33 9.84 -17.70 -10.85
N GLY A 34 10.27 -18.16 -12.02
CA GLY A 34 10.43 -17.32 -13.21
C GLY A 34 10.04 -18.07 -14.48
N SER A 35 9.06 -17.56 -15.24
CA SER A 35 8.62 -18.21 -16.48
C SER A 35 8.59 -17.26 -17.66
N ASN A 36 9.37 -17.57 -18.70
CA ASN A 36 9.30 -16.90 -19.99
C ASN A 36 8.21 -17.49 -20.92
N TYR A 37 7.55 -18.57 -20.51
CA TYR A 37 6.49 -19.26 -21.27
C TYR A 37 6.92 -19.76 -22.67
N THR A 38 8.21 -19.85 -22.97
CA THR A 38 8.67 -20.31 -24.28
C THR A 38 8.32 -21.79 -24.49
N GLY A 39 7.55 -22.10 -25.53
CA GLY A 39 7.14 -23.47 -25.86
C GLY A 39 6.00 -24.03 -25.01
N ASN A 40 5.24 -23.18 -24.30
CA ASN A 40 4.05 -23.62 -23.59
C ASN A 40 2.94 -24.11 -24.53
N SER A 41 2.12 -25.05 -24.06
CA SER A 41 0.96 -25.57 -24.79
C SER A 41 -0.34 -24.84 -24.47
N ALA A 42 -0.33 -23.94 -23.48
CA ALA A 42 -1.49 -23.17 -23.02
C ALA A 42 -1.80 -21.91 -23.84
N GLY A 43 -0.97 -21.60 -24.85
CA GLY A 43 -1.13 -20.42 -25.71
C GLY A 43 -0.79 -19.10 -25.02
N ILE A 44 -0.01 -19.15 -23.93
CA ILE A 44 0.43 -17.96 -23.18
C ILE A 44 1.49 -17.22 -24.00
N PRO A 45 1.36 -15.91 -24.22
CA PRO A 45 2.37 -15.10 -24.89
C PRO A 45 3.72 -15.16 -24.16
N PRO A 46 4.83 -15.41 -24.87
CA PRO A 46 6.14 -15.48 -24.25
C PRO A 46 6.59 -14.11 -23.73
N LEU A 47 7.31 -14.15 -22.60
CA LEU A 47 8.14 -13.09 -22.04
C LEU A 47 9.61 -13.47 -22.24
N GLU A 48 10.54 -12.64 -21.80
CA GLU A 48 11.96 -12.86 -22.10
C GLU A 48 12.88 -12.80 -20.89
N LEU A 49 12.51 -12.08 -19.84
CA LEU A 49 13.43 -11.77 -18.74
C LEU A 49 13.02 -12.37 -17.39
N CYS A 50 11.84 -12.99 -17.26
CA CYS A 50 11.38 -13.57 -15.99
C CYS A 50 12.32 -14.63 -15.41
N GLU A 51 12.93 -15.47 -16.24
CA GLU A 51 13.91 -16.46 -15.76
C GLU A 51 15.23 -15.79 -15.29
N LYS A 52 15.60 -14.66 -15.92
CA LYS A 52 16.78 -13.87 -15.50
C LYS A 52 16.50 -13.07 -14.23
N ASP A 53 15.26 -12.65 -14.04
CA ASP A 53 14.79 -11.96 -12.84
C ASP A 53 14.91 -12.89 -11.63
N ALA A 54 14.41 -14.13 -11.74
CA ALA A 54 14.52 -15.14 -10.69
C ALA A 54 15.98 -15.47 -10.34
N ALA A 55 16.85 -15.62 -11.36
CA ALA A 55 18.28 -15.84 -11.15
C ALA A 55 18.99 -14.65 -10.48
N LEU A 56 18.59 -13.41 -10.81
CA LEU A 56 19.11 -12.22 -10.14
C LEU A 56 18.70 -12.20 -8.66
N MET A 57 17.43 -12.50 -8.37
CA MET A 57 16.94 -12.57 -7.00
C MET A 57 17.65 -13.64 -6.19
N GLU A 58 17.86 -14.84 -6.75
CA GLU A 58 18.64 -15.91 -6.10
C GLU A 58 20.02 -15.41 -5.68
N LYS A 59 20.76 -14.84 -6.64
CA LYS A 59 22.12 -14.33 -6.40
C LYS A 59 22.12 -13.27 -5.31
N THR A 60 21.19 -12.34 -5.37
CA THR A 60 21.10 -11.21 -4.44
C THR A 60 20.73 -11.66 -3.03
N LEU A 61 19.72 -12.52 -2.88
CA LEU A 61 19.28 -13.06 -1.59
C LEU A 61 20.41 -13.88 -0.92
N LYS A 62 21.17 -14.66 -1.68
CA LYS A 62 22.36 -15.35 -1.17
C LYS A 62 23.46 -14.36 -0.76
N SER A 63 23.76 -13.38 -1.60
CA SER A 63 24.89 -12.46 -1.40
C SER A 63 24.68 -11.46 -0.26
N HIS A 64 23.45 -10.95 -0.11
CA HIS A 64 23.16 -9.88 0.84
C HIS A 64 22.18 -10.29 1.94
N GLY A 65 21.36 -11.31 1.70
CA GLY A 65 20.27 -11.72 2.59
C GLY A 65 20.56 -12.94 3.47
N ARG A 66 21.72 -13.59 3.32
CA ARG A 66 22.07 -14.85 4.03
C ARG A 66 20.95 -15.90 3.92
N PHE A 67 20.31 -15.99 2.75
CA PHE A 67 19.38 -17.06 2.45
C PHE A 67 20.18 -18.29 2.04
N ASP A 68 20.37 -19.21 2.99
CA ASP A 68 21.16 -20.42 2.81
C ASP A 68 20.39 -21.47 2.00
N ASP A 69 19.06 -21.47 2.09
CA ASP A 69 18.17 -22.33 1.30
C ASP A 69 17.35 -21.49 0.30
N VAL A 70 17.71 -21.61 -0.98
CA VAL A 70 16.99 -20.97 -2.09
C VAL A 70 16.64 -22.00 -3.14
N LYS A 71 15.34 -22.28 -3.29
CA LYS A 71 14.78 -23.16 -4.32
C LYS A 71 14.34 -22.32 -5.52
N VAL A 72 14.77 -22.69 -6.74
CA VAL A 72 14.47 -21.92 -7.96
C VAL A 72 13.79 -22.79 -9.01
N TYR A 73 12.61 -22.35 -9.46
CA TYR A 73 11.80 -23.00 -10.47
C TYR A 73 11.72 -22.12 -11.73
N LEU A 74 12.22 -22.62 -12.85
CA LEU A 74 12.30 -21.87 -14.11
C LEU A 74 11.48 -22.52 -15.23
N GLY A 75 10.89 -21.66 -16.07
CA GLY A 75 10.18 -22.05 -17.29
C GLY A 75 9.17 -23.16 -17.04
N ARG A 76 9.37 -24.34 -17.66
CA ARG A 76 8.46 -25.49 -17.56
C ARG A 76 8.23 -26.03 -16.15
N MET A 77 9.11 -25.70 -15.19
CA MET A 77 8.97 -26.13 -13.80
C MET A 77 8.01 -25.24 -13.00
N VAL A 78 7.65 -24.06 -13.52
CA VAL A 78 6.68 -23.16 -12.89
C VAL A 78 5.26 -23.69 -13.17
N THR A 79 4.84 -24.64 -12.35
CA THR A 79 3.53 -25.33 -12.45
C THR A 79 2.81 -25.25 -11.11
N ALA A 80 1.48 -25.34 -11.12
CA ALA A 80 0.68 -25.26 -9.90
C ALA A 80 1.13 -26.29 -8.84
N ASN A 81 1.32 -27.54 -9.26
CA ASN A 81 1.80 -28.63 -8.40
C ASN A 81 3.19 -28.35 -7.78
N ASN A 82 4.11 -27.73 -8.53
CA ASN A 82 5.43 -27.42 -7.97
C ASN A 82 5.40 -26.22 -7.02
N VAL A 83 4.49 -25.26 -7.25
CA VAL A 83 4.27 -24.15 -6.32
C VAL A 83 3.68 -24.67 -5.01
N GLU A 84 2.61 -25.47 -5.09
CA GLU A 84 1.96 -26.11 -3.94
C GLU A 84 2.96 -26.90 -3.11
N LYS A 85 3.70 -27.84 -3.73
CA LYS A 85 4.73 -28.63 -3.03
C LYS A 85 5.83 -27.78 -2.41
N ALA A 86 6.26 -26.72 -3.09
CA ALA A 86 7.29 -25.85 -2.52
C ALA A 86 6.78 -25.08 -1.30
N ILE A 87 5.50 -24.71 -1.28
CA ILE A 87 4.86 -24.09 -0.11
C ILE A 87 4.71 -25.12 1.02
N GLU A 88 4.25 -26.34 0.73
CA GLU A 88 4.18 -27.43 1.72
C GLU A 88 5.56 -27.73 2.32
N GLU A 89 6.61 -27.79 1.50
CA GLU A 89 7.98 -27.98 1.99
C GLU A 89 8.41 -26.84 2.92
N VAL A 90 8.14 -25.59 2.55
CA VAL A 90 8.44 -24.43 3.41
C VAL A 90 7.66 -24.52 4.74
N ALA A 91 6.37 -24.82 4.69
CA ALA A 91 5.55 -24.98 5.90
C ALA A 91 6.12 -26.05 6.84
N ASN A 92 6.62 -27.17 6.30
CA ASN A 92 7.24 -28.23 7.09
C ASN A 92 8.66 -27.90 7.60
N GLU A 93 9.37 -27.00 6.93
CA GLU A 93 10.78 -26.69 7.19
C GLU A 93 10.99 -25.43 8.04
N THR A 94 9.95 -24.60 8.23
CA THR A 94 10.05 -23.30 8.91
C THR A 94 9.14 -23.16 10.13
N ASP A 95 9.55 -22.34 11.10
CA ASP A 95 8.76 -21.96 12.28
C ASP A 95 8.35 -20.47 12.28
N GLU A 96 7.66 -20.02 13.35
CA GLU A 96 7.13 -18.66 13.50
C GLU A 96 8.20 -17.55 13.36
N ASP A 97 9.45 -17.85 13.71
CA ASP A 97 10.57 -16.91 13.78
C ASP A 97 11.41 -16.84 12.51
N ASP A 98 11.27 -17.83 11.64
CA ASP A 98 11.97 -17.91 10.37
C ASP A 98 11.53 -16.81 9.40
N THR A 99 12.42 -16.46 8.45
CA THR A 99 12.10 -15.51 7.37
C THR A 99 11.88 -16.27 6.07
N VAL A 100 10.69 -16.08 5.48
CA VAL A 100 10.29 -16.78 4.27
C VAL A 100 10.06 -15.78 3.15
N VAL A 101 10.69 -16.02 1.99
CA VAL A 101 10.52 -15.18 0.79
C VAL A 101 10.03 -16.01 -0.38
N PHE A 102 8.84 -15.69 -0.88
CA PHE A 102 8.36 -16.18 -2.16
C PHE A 102 8.53 -15.09 -3.22
N TYR A 103 9.09 -15.45 -4.36
CA TYR A 103 9.28 -14.53 -5.47
C TYR A 103 8.66 -15.12 -6.74
N PHE A 104 7.90 -14.32 -7.50
CA PHE A 104 7.33 -14.73 -8.76
C PHE A 104 7.54 -13.66 -9.83
N SER A 105 8.11 -14.06 -10.98
CA SER A 105 8.19 -13.25 -12.19
C SER A 105 7.49 -13.96 -13.36
N GLY A 106 6.49 -13.29 -13.93
CA GLY A 106 5.66 -13.85 -14.99
C GLY A 106 4.44 -12.99 -15.32
N HIS A 107 3.45 -13.61 -15.97
CA HIS A 107 2.14 -12.99 -16.18
C HIS A 107 1.25 -13.15 -14.94
N GLY A 108 0.49 -12.09 -14.64
CA GLY A 108 -0.68 -12.14 -13.78
C GLY A 108 -1.93 -11.80 -14.61
N THR A 109 -3.09 -12.27 -14.16
CA THR A 109 -4.36 -12.06 -14.85
C THR A 109 -5.57 -12.11 -13.93
N TYR A 110 -6.78 -12.00 -14.49
CA TYR A 110 -8.04 -12.16 -13.78
C TYR A 110 -8.80 -13.38 -14.24
N GLN A 111 -9.46 -14.05 -13.30
CA GLN A 111 -10.56 -14.94 -13.61
C GLN A 111 -11.85 -14.46 -12.95
N ARG A 112 -12.97 -14.86 -13.55
CA ARG A 112 -14.29 -14.67 -12.97
C ARG A 112 -14.44 -15.53 -11.72
N ASN A 113 -14.80 -14.90 -10.61
CA ASN A 113 -15.22 -15.58 -9.39
C ASN A 113 -16.43 -14.84 -8.81
N LYS A 114 -17.58 -15.50 -8.74
CA LYS A 114 -18.81 -14.89 -8.23
C LYS A 114 -18.78 -14.62 -6.74
N ASP A 115 -17.90 -15.31 -6.01
CA ASP A 115 -17.75 -15.20 -4.57
C ASP A 115 -16.79 -14.07 -4.18
N ALA A 116 -16.03 -13.53 -5.15
CA ALA A 116 -15.19 -12.36 -4.95
C ALA A 116 -16.04 -11.07 -4.86
N PRO A 117 -15.69 -10.10 -3.97
CA PRO A 117 -16.48 -8.87 -3.77
C PRO A 117 -16.74 -8.04 -5.05
N ASP A 118 -15.81 -8.07 -6.00
CA ASP A 118 -15.93 -7.40 -7.29
C ASP A 118 -16.01 -8.41 -8.47
N GLY A 119 -16.36 -9.66 -8.18
CA GLY A 119 -16.58 -10.69 -9.19
C GLY A 119 -15.31 -11.24 -9.87
N LEU A 120 -14.11 -10.85 -9.41
CA LEU A 120 -12.83 -11.22 -9.99
C LEU A 120 -11.80 -11.67 -8.94
N ASP A 121 -11.05 -12.73 -9.25
CA ASP A 121 -9.83 -13.11 -8.54
C ASP A 121 -8.60 -12.73 -9.35
N ASN A 122 -7.54 -12.28 -8.66
CA ASN A 122 -6.19 -12.24 -9.22
C ASN A 122 -5.69 -13.68 -9.44
N VAL A 123 -4.94 -13.89 -10.52
CA VAL A 123 -4.40 -15.20 -10.91
C VAL A 123 -2.96 -15.05 -11.35
N ILE A 124 -2.04 -15.83 -10.79
CA ILE A 124 -0.68 -15.98 -11.31
C ILE A 124 -0.65 -17.07 -12.38
N VAL A 125 -0.03 -16.76 -13.52
CA VAL A 125 -0.08 -17.61 -14.71
C VAL A 125 1.09 -18.58 -14.69
N MET A 126 0.78 -19.86 -14.51
CA MET A 126 1.75 -20.97 -14.61
C MET A 126 2.20 -21.23 -16.05
N PHE A 127 3.32 -21.92 -16.23
CA PHE A 127 3.87 -22.25 -17.57
C PHE A 127 2.84 -22.94 -18.47
N ASN A 128 2.08 -23.87 -17.90
CA ASN A 128 0.87 -24.45 -18.49
C ASN A 128 -0.26 -24.38 -17.46
N ARG A 129 -1.49 -24.63 -17.91
CA ARG A 129 -2.64 -24.78 -17.01
C ARG A 129 -2.47 -26.03 -16.10
N PRO A 130 -3.05 -26.03 -14.89
CA PRO A 130 -3.86 -24.95 -14.29
C PRO A 130 -3.03 -23.76 -13.81
N HIS A 131 -3.67 -22.58 -13.73
CA HIS A 131 -3.11 -21.37 -13.11
C HIS A 131 -3.56 -21.30 -11.65
N ILE A 132 -2.93 -20.45 -10.84
CA ILE A 132 -3.22 -20.37 -9.39
C ILE A 132 -3.91 -19.04 -9.12
N SER A 133 -5.10 -19.08 -8.50
CA SER A 133 -5.77 -17.88 -8.01
C SER A 133 -5.16 -17.39 -6.70
N GLU A 134 -5.35 -16.11 -6.39
CA GLU A 134 -4.95 -15.52 -5.11
C GLU A 134 -5.56 -16.26 -3.92
N LEU A 135 -6.83 -16.66 -4.02
CA LEU A 135 -7.51 -17.48 -3.01
C LEU A 135 -6.81 -18.82 -2.80
N GLN A 136 -6.54 -19.56 -3.88
CA GLN A 136 -5.86 -20.85 -3.79
C GLN A 136 -4.44 -20.72 -3.23
N LEU A 137 -3.72 -19.69 -3.66
CA LEU A 137 -2.39 -19.41 -3.11
C LEU A 137 -2.47 -19.11 -1.61
N ASN A 138 -3.48 -18.35 -1.18
CA ASN A 138 -3.69 -18.06 0.24
C ASN A 138 -4.00 -19.31 1.05
N GLU A 139 -4.89 -20.19 0.58
CA GLU A 139 -5.22 -21.46 1.24
C GLU A 139 -3.96 -22.29 1.51
N TRP A 140 -3.06 -22.42 0.52
CA TRP A 140 -1.80 -23.13 0.71
C TRP A 140 -0.87 -22.47 1.74
N LEU A 141 -0.95 -21.15 1.90
CA LEU A 141 -0.07 -20.38 2.77
C LEU A 141 -0.57 -20.27 4.20
N GLU A 142 -1.78 -20.74 4.50
CA GLU A 142 -2.30 -20.86 5.86
C GLU A 142 -1.43 -21.79 6.71
N GLU A 143 -0.77 -22.78 6.08
CA GLU A 143 0.13 -23.70 6.77
C GLU A 143 1.54 -23.12 7.04
N VAL A 144 1.88 -21.96 6.46
CA VAL A 144 3.16 -21.30 6.73
C VAL A 144 3.03 -20.43 7.98
N GLU A 145 3.52 -20.95 9.11
CA GLU A 145 3.44 -20.32 10.44
C GLU A 145 4.34 -19.07 10.59
N SER A 146 5.40 -18.94 9.76
CA SER A 146 6.33 -17.81 9.81
C SER A 146 5.60 -16.46 9.73
N THR A 147 5.82 -15.63 10.75
CA THR A 147 5.29 -14.25 10.83
C THR A 147 6.06 -13.27 9.95
N LYS A 148 7.23 -13.69 9.44
CA LYS A 148 8.13 -12.89 8.59
C LYS A 148 8.08 -13.40 7.14
N THR A 149 6.87 -13.68 6.66
CA THR A 149 6.62 -14.19 5.31
C THR A 149 6.34 -13.05 4.32
N VAL A 150 7.11 -13.04 3.22
CA VAL A 150 7.06 -11.98 2.21
C VAL A 150 6.84 -12.58 0.82
N PHE A 151 5.87 -12.04 0.08
CA PHE A 151 5.67 -12.31 -1.33
C PHE A 151 6.14 -11.14 -2.17
N VAL A 152 6.94 -11.43 -3.18
CA VAL A 152 7.41 -10.43 -4.14
C VAL A 152 6.91 -10.84 -5.52
N PHE A 153 5.89 -10.14 -6.01
CA PHE A 153 5.26 -10.38 -7.30
C PHE A 153 5.77 -9.37 -8.34
N ASP A 154 6.71 -9.81 -9.18
CA ASP A 154 7.04 -9.15 -10.43
C ASP A 154 6.14 -9.62 -11.58
N CYS A 155 4.83 -9.52 -11.35
CA CYS A 155 3.80 -9.76 -12.35
C CYS A 155 2.75 -8.66 -12.29
N CYS A 156 2.06 -8.43 -13.40
CA CYS A 156 1.02 -7.41 -13.43
C CYS A 156 -0.27 -7.93 -12.91
N HIS A 157 -0.94 -7.08 -12.15
CA HIS A 157 -2.34 -7.21 -11.90
C HIS A 157 -3.14 -6.60 -13.05
N ALA A 158 -2.66 -5.64 -13.82
CA ALA A 158 -3.51 -4.85 -14.70
C ALA A 158 -3.97 -5.49 -16.03
N GLY A 159 -4.74 -6.59 -16.00
CA GLY A 159 -5.56 -7.06 -17.13
C GLY A 159 -5.50 -8.56 -17.40
N GLY A 160 -6.07 -8.98 -18.53
CA GLY A 160 -6.02 -10.34 -19.08
C GLY A 160 -4.62 -10.76 -19.56
N ILE A 161 -4.51 -11.97 -20.14
CA ILE A 161 -3.34 -12.35 -20.95
C ILE A 161 -3.54 -11.86 -22.40
N GLY A 162 -2.89 -10.75 -22.78
CA GLY A 162 -3.03 -10.10 -24.09
C GLY A 162 -1.93 -10.51 -25.09
N ARG A 163 -2.29 -10.66 -26.38
CA ARG A 163 -1.33 -11.03 -27.45
C ARG A 163 -0.49 -9.86 -27.98
N GLN A 164 -0.76 -8.62 -27.58
CA GLN A 164 -0.32 -7.45 -28.35
C GLN A 164 1.09 -6.94 -28.00
N ASN A 165 1.61 -7.14 -26.77
CA ASN A 165 2.92 -6.61 -26.38
C ASN A 165 3.79 -7.64 -25.63
N LYS A 166 4.81 -8.20 -26.31
CA LYS A 166 5.76 -9.19 -25.73
C LYS A 166 6.70 -8.65 -24.65
N LYS A 167 6.64 -7.34 -24.34
CA LYS A 167 7.51 -6.65 -23.38
C LYS A 167 6.78 -6.15 -22.13
N GLN A 168 5.47 -6.35 -22.08
CA GLN A 168 4.59 -5.91 -21.01
C GLN A 168 3.84 -7.12 -20.46
N ARG A 169 3.74 -7.17 -19.14
CA ARG A 169 2.97 -8.17 -18.41
C ARG A 169 1.52 -7.65 -18.26
N GLY A 170 0.50 -8.51 -18.37
CA GLY A 170 -0.91 -8.18 -18.04
C GLY A 170 -1.77 -7.41 -19.08
N THR A 171 -1.41 -7.35 -20.37
CA THR A 171 -2.10 -6.45 -21.35
C THR A 171 -3.46 -6.91 -21.90
N GLY A 172 -4.02 -8.02 -21.42
CA GLY A 172 -5.27 -8.58 -21.97
C GLY A 172 -6.53 -7.92 -21.45
N ASP A 173 -7.67 -8.30 -22.01
CA ASP A 173 -8.98 -7.78 -21.62
C ASP A 173 -9.35 -8.28 -20.20
N VAL A 174 -9.90 -7.39 -19.38
CA VAL A 174 -10.52 -7.73 -18.10
C VAL A 174 -11.85 -8.44 -18.40
N PRO A 175 -12.10 -9.61 -17.82
CA PRO A 175 -13.32 -10.36 -18.12
C PRO A 175 -14.54 -9.62 -17.57
N VAL A 176 -15.33 -9.01 -18.46
CA VAL A 176 -16.68 -8.44 -18.20
C VAL A 176 -17.74 -9.52 -18.50
N GLY A 177 -18.81 -9.61 -17.71
CA GLY A 177 -19.77 -10.70 -17.80
C GLY A 177 -20.72 -10.51 -18.97
N ASP A 178 -21.33 -11.61 -19.39
CA ASP A 178 -22.19 -11.63 -20.57
C ASP A 178 -23.37 -10.68 -20.41
N GLY A 179 -23.57 -9.82 -21.41
CA GLY A 179 -24.63 -8.81 -21.40
C GLY A 179 -24.34 -7.55 -20.59
N SER A 180 -23.22 -7.50 -19.83
CA SER A 180 -22.78 -6.30 -19.14
C SER A 180 -22.00 -5.35 -20.05
N SER A 181 -22.18 -4.05 -19.83
CA SER A 181 -21.42 -3.00 -20.54
C SER A 181 -20.10 -2.65 -19.86
N GLY A 182 -19.90 -3.11 -18.63
CA GLY A 182 -18.68 -2.89 -17.87
C GLY A 182 -18.74 -3.44 -16.44
N ILE A 183 -17.66 -3.25 -15.71
CA ILE A 183 -17.52 -3.69 -14.32
C ILE A 183 -16.87 -2.59 -13.49
N VAL A 184 -17.35 -2.40 -12.26
CA VAL A 184 -16.69 -1.56 -11.25
C VAL A 184 -15.88 -2.46 -10.31
N LEU A 185 -14.64 -2.07 -10.05
CA LEU A 185 -13.66 -2.82 -9.27
C LEU A 185 -13.24 -1.97 -8.08
N GLN A 186 -13.46 -2.46 -6.87
CA GLN A 186 -13.24 -1.70 -5.64
C GLN A 186 -12.00 -2.19 -4.88
N ASN A 187 -11.18 -1.23 -4.42
CA ASN A 187 -10.06 -1.41 -3.49
C ASN A 187 -9.13 -2.58 -3.83
N ARG A 188 -8.74 -2.66 -5.10
CA ARG A 188 -7.95 -3.77 -5.65
C ARG A 188 -6.54 -3.89 -5.06
N ASN A 189 -6.06 -2.82 -4.42
CA ASN A 189 -4.75 -2.79 -3.74
C ASN A 189 -4.85 -3.22 -2.27
N ALA A 190 -6.06 -3.42 -1.73
CA ALA A 190 -6.22 -4.03 -0.42
C ALA A 190 -6.13 -5.55 -0.62
N SER A 191 -5.11 -6.17 -0.03
CA SER A 191 -4.99 -7.63 -0.03
C SER A 191 -6.24 -8.21 0.61
N ARG A 192 -7.02 -8.95 -0.17
CA ARG A 192 -8.22 -9.67 0.33
C ARG A 192 -7.83 -10.92 1.11
N TYR A 193 -6.61 -11.37 0.86
CA TYR A 193 -6.01 -12.60 1.33
C TYR A 193 -4.60 -12.27 1.88
N PHE A 194 -3.89 -13.22 2.48
CA PHE A 194 -2.56 -13.04 3.07
C PHE A 194 -2.51 -12.20 4.36
N ASP A 195 -3.52 -12.35 5.23
CA ASP A 195 -3.49 -11.76 6.57
C ASP A 195 -2.18 -12.11 7.30
N ASN A 196 -1.61 -11.11 7.98
CA ASN A 196 -0.32 -11.20 8.68
C ASN A 196 0.91 -11.49 7.80
N LYS A 197 0.81 -11.39 6.47
CA LYS A 197 1.95 -11.52 5.56
C LYS A 197 2.20 -10.20 4.81
N VAL A 198 3.38 -10.07 4.21
CA VAL A 198 3.76 -8.87 3.45
C VAL A 198 3.77 -9.18 1.97
N VAL A 199 3.12 -8.35 1.17
CA VAL A 199 3.08 -8.47 -0.30
C VAL A 199 3.72 -7.24 -0.92
N VAL A 200 4.74 -7.46 -1.74
CA VAL A 200 5.39 -6.46 -2.58
C VAL A 200 5.02 -6.73 -4.02
N ALA A 201 4.25 -5.84 -4.64
CA ALA A 201 3.85 -5.97 -6.05
C ALA A 201 4.61 -4.96 -6.92
N SER A 202 4.94 -5.38 -8.14
CA SER A 202 5.71 -4.56 -9.08
C SER A 202 5.00 -3.33 -9.64
N SER A 203 3.68 -3.26 -9.54
CA SER A 203 2.84 -2.18 -10.10
C SER A 203 1.52 -2.03 -9.33
N ASP A 204 0.82 -0.90 -9.52
CA ASP A 204 -0.56 -0.69 -9.04
C ASP A 204 -1.53 -1.64 -9.79
N ALA A 205 -2.70 -1.91 -9.23
CA ALA A 205 -3.66 -2.88 -9.78
C ALA A 205 -4.18 -2.52 -11.18
N ASN A 206 -4.08 -1.24 -11.57
CA ASN A 206 -4.40 -0.73 -12.91
C ASN A 206 -3.17 -0.30 -13.72
N GLU A 207 -1.96 -0.72 -13.32
CA GLU A 207 -0.70 -0.46 -14.05
C GLU A 207 -0.02 -1.77 -14.47
N THR A 208 0.63 -1.74 -15.64
CA THR A 208 1.44 -2.87 -16.14
C THR A 208 2.92 -2.70 -15.77
N SER A 209 3.68 -3.78 -15.90
CA SER A 209 5.08 -3.95 -15.51
C SER A 209 5.88 -4.29 -16.76
N ILE A 210 7.05 -3.66 -16.88
CA ILE A 210 7.85 -3.71 -18.11
C ILE A 210 9.19 -4.45 -17.95
N GLU A 211 9.58 -5.09 -19.03
CA GLU A 211 10.90 -5.71 -19.23
C GLU A 211 11.80 -4.81 -20.10
N ILE A 212 13.03 -4.55 -19.65
CA ILE A 212 13.97 -3.69 -20.37
C ILE A 212 15.19 -4.50 -20.81
N ARG A 213 15.43 -4.56 -22.12
CA ARG A 213 16.63 -5.19 -22.72
C ARG A 213 17.86 -4.27 -22.65
N GLY A 214 19.04 -4.83 -22.91
CA GLY A 214 20.28 -4.06 -23.03
C GLY A 214 20.97 -3.89 -21.69
N GLY A 215 21.21 -2.64 -21.25
CA GLY A 215 21.97 -2.36 -20.03
C GLY A 215 21.32 -2.86 -18.74
N ILE A 216 19.99 -2.88 -18.67
CA ILE A 216 19.23 -3.42 -17.52
C ILE A 216 19.07 -4.94 -17.67
N ASN A 217 18.53 -5.40 -18.81
CA ASN A 217 18.30 -6.81 -19.14
C ASN A 217 17.56 -7.60 -18.03
N GLN A 218 16.55 -6.97 -17.44
CA GLN A 218 15.67 -7.48 -16.38
C GLN A 218 14.29 -6.80 -16.46
N GLY A 219 13.32 -7.30 -15.70
CA GLY A 219 12.13 -6.54 -15.29
C GLY A 219 12.55 -5.30 -14.49
N ILE A 220 11.95 -4.14 -14.79
CA ILE A 220 12.37 -2.87 -14.18
C ILE A 220 12.24 -2.89 -12.65
N PHE A 221 11.19 -3.54 -12.14
CA PHE A 221 10.97 -3.71 -10.71
C PHE A 221 12.07 -4.59 -10.10
N THR A 222 12.25 -5.81 -10.62
CA THR A 222 13.26 -6.73 -10.09
C THR A 222 14.67 -6.16 -10.15
N TYR A 223 15.00 -5.42 -11.19
CA TYR A 223 16.29 -4.73 -11.29
C TYR A 223 16.57 -3.79 -10.11
N TYR A 224 15.60 -2.95 -9.74
CA TYR A 224 15.77 -2.02 -8.62
C TYR A 224 15.57 -2.71 -7.26
N PHE A 225 14.64 -3.67 -7.15
CA PHE A 225 14.44 -4.42 -5.92
C PHE A 225 15.69 -5.22 -5.54
N ALA A 226 16.31 -5.92 -6.50
CA ALA A 226 17.57 -6.62 -6.25
C ALA A 226 18.70 -5.67 -5.83
N GLN A 227 18.74 -4.44 -6.34
CA GLN A 227 19.73 -3.44 -5.94
C GLN A 227 19.49 -2.88 -4.54
N SER A 228 18.23 -2.75 -4.11
CA SER A 228 17.93 -2.24 -2.77
C SER A 228 18.36 -3.22 -1.68
N LEU A 229 18.38 -4.52 -1.96
CA LEU A 229 18.92 -5.52 -1.03
C LEU A 229 20.42 -5.35 -0.74
N ASN A 230 21.18 -4.60 -1.54
CA ASN A 230 22.53 -4.21 -1.14
C ASN A 230 22.43 -3.09 -0.08
N PRO A 231 22.97 -3.27 1.15
CA PRO A 231 22.91 -2.24 2.19
C PRO A 231 23.51 -0.90 1.77
N ALA A 232 24.46 -0.87 0.82
CA ALA A 232 24.96 0.40 0.28
C ALA A 232 23.88 1.27 -0.40
N ASN A 233 22.76 0.66 -0.77
CA ASN A 233 21.62 1.28 -1.44
C ASN A 233 20.40 1.37 -0.53
N GLY A 234 19.92 0.23 -0.03
CA GLY A 234 18.61 0.14 0.64
C GLY A 234 18.62 0.28 2.15
N ASP A 235 19.78 0.41 2.80
CA ASP A 235 19.85 0.74 4.22
C ASP A 235 19.62 2.25 4.39
N LEU A 236 18.35 2.64 4.55
CA LEU A 236 17.96 4.05 4.53
C LEU A 236 18.29 4.74 5.86
N ASN A 237 18.28 3.98 6.97
CA ASN A 237 18.52 4.49 8.32
C ASN A 237 19.96 4.27 8.81
N LYS A 238 20.79 3.54 8.07
CA LYS A 238 22.19 3.18 8.38
C LYS A 238 22.38 2.24 9.56
N ASP A 239 21.41 1.38 9.81
CA ASP A 239 21.49 0.37 10.87
C ASP A 239 22.23 -0.91 10.43
N ARG A 240 22.75 -0.93 9.20
CA ARG A 240 23.47 -2.02 8.52
C ARG A 240 22.58 -3.18 8.09
N THR A 241 21.27 -3.03 8.22
CA THR A 241 20.28 -3.96 7.70
C THR A 241 19.40 -3.28 6.67
N VAL A 242 18.66 -4.08 5.92
CA VAL A 242 17.65 -3.59 4.99
C VAL A 242 16.37 -4.33 5.34
N THR A 243 15.32 -3.58 5.66
CA THR A 243 13.97 -4.11 5.87
C THR A 243 13.21 -4.20 4.54
N ILE A 244 12.12 -4.97 4.49
CA ILE A 244 11.25 -5.01 3.30
C ILE A 244 10.69 -3.62 2.99
N PHE A 245 10.32 -2.85 4.01
CA PHE A 245 9.82 -1.49 3.81
C PHE A 245 10.88 -0.58 3.18
N GLU A 246 12.13 -0.63 3.67
CA GLU A 246 13.23 0.16 3.07
C GLU A 246 13.56 -0.28 1.64
N ALA A 247 13.64 -1.59 1.43
CA ALA A 247 13.84 -2.16 0.10
C ALA A 247 12.75 -1.68 -0.86
N PHE A 248 11.49 -1.66 -0.41
CA PHE A 248 10.34 -1.16 -1.16
C PHE A 248 10.43 0.34 -1.44
N GLU A 249 10.68 1.18 -0.42
CA GLU A 249 10.77 2.64 -0.58
C GLU A 249 11.84 3.03 -1.59
N TRP A 250 13.03 2.42 -1.48
CA TRP A 250 14.13 2.66 -2.40
C TRP A 250 13.76 2.25 -3.83
N THR A 251 13.12 1.10 -3.97
CA THR A 251 12.69 0.51 -5.24
C THR A 251 11.59 1.36 -5.89
N SER A 252 10.55 1.71 -5.15
CA SER A 252 9.37 2.40 -5.64
C SER A 252 9.72 3.75 -6.27
N LYS A 253 10.58 4.53 -5.62
CA LYS A 253 11.08 5.82 -6.17
C LYS A 253 11.80 5.64 -7.50
N ARG A 254 12.64 4.62 -7.63
CA ARG A 254 13.47 4.38 -8.82
C ARG A 254 12.70 3.72 -9.94
N VAL A 255 11.82 2.76 -9.66
CA VAL A 255 10.89 2.17 -10.64
C VAL A 255 10.00 3.26 -11.21
N THR A 256 9.34 4.06 -10.36
CA THR A 256 8.44 5.14 -10.80
C THR A 256 9.16 6.18 -11.66
N SER A 257 10.40 6.53 -11.30
CA SER A 257 11.20 7.51 -12.04
C SER A 257 11.73 6.95 -13.37
N SER A 258 12.18 5.70 -13.36
CA SER A 258 12.78 5.03 -14.52
C SER A 258 11.71 4.63 -15.55
N ALA A 259 10.56 4.11 -15.12
CA ALA A 259 9.45 3.77 -16.01
C ALA A 259 8.99 4.97 -16.85
N LYS A 260 8.97 6.18 -16.26
CA LYS A 260 8.65 7.42 -16.99
C LYS A 260 9.60 7.69 -18.17
N GLN A 261 10.88 7.31 -18.06
CA GLN A 261 11.85 7.45 -19.15
C GLN A 261 11.53 6.54 -20.35
N TYR A 262 10.76 5.48 -20.11
CA TYR A 262 10.24 4.57 -21.13
C TYR A 262 8.79 4.88 -21.51
N ASN A 263 8.29 6.09 -21.19
CA ASN A 263 6.91 6.52 -21.42
C ASN A 263 5.88 5.54 -20.82
N HIS A 264 6.20 5.01 -19.64
CA HIS A 264 5.39 4.02 -18.92
C HIS A 264 5.09 4.48 -17.50
N LYS A 265 3.91 4.15 -16.98
CA LYS A 265 3.56 4.36 -15.56
C LYS A 265 3.63 3.01 -14.85
N GLN A 266 4.47 2.92 -13.83
CA GLN A 266 4.60 1.75 -12.99
C GLN A 266 4.99 2.18 -11.58
N THR A 267 4.12 1.87 -10.63
CA THR A 267 4.17 2.30 -9.24
C THR A 267 4.07 1.06 -8.35
N PRO A 268 5.19 0.55 -7.82
CA PRO A 268 5.16 -0.61 -6.94
C PRO A 268 4.25 -0.42 -5.74
N GLN A 269 3.65 -1.50 -5.25
CA GLN A 269 2.77 -1.50 -4.08
C GLN A 269 3.35 -2.36 -2.96
N LEU A 270 3.10 -1.96 -1.72
CA LEU A 270 3.41 -2.72 -0.51
C LEU A 270 2.11 -2.89 0.29
N ILE A 271 1.80 -4.12 0.65
CA ILE A 271 0.67 -4.48 1.51
C ILE A 271 1.19 -5.26 2.70
N GLY A 272 0.66 -4.98 3.90
CA GLY A 272 1.19 -5.50 5.17
C GLY A 272 2.32 -4.62 5.74
N ASP A 273 2.79 -4.94 6.95
CA ASP A 273 3.86 -4.20 7.61
C ASP A 273 5.24 -4.87 7.37
N GLY A 274 5.96 -4.36 6.37
CA GLY A 274 7.32 -4.83 6.06
C GLY A 274 8.43 -4.17 6.87
N SER A 275 8.12 -3.32 7.86
CA SER A 275 9.15 -2.53 8.56
C SER A 275 9.99 -3.33 9.56
N GLY A 276 9.47 -4.43 10.09
CA GLY A 276 10.20 -5.30 11.01
C GLY A 276 10.91 -6.48 10.34
N ILE A 277 10.66 -6.72 9.05
CA ILE A 277 11.17 -7.90 8.35
C ILE A 277 12.48 -7.53 7.65
N GLN A 278 13.61 -7.94 8.23
CA GLN A 278 14.93 -7.77 7.63
C GLN A 278 15.11 -8.73 6.45
N ILE A 279 15.47 -8.20 5.29
CA ILE A 279 15.70 -8.95 4.05
C ILE A 279 17.19 -9.05 3.70
N ALA A 280 18.01 -8.09 4.11
CA ALA A 280 19.45 -8.07 3.83
C ALA A 280 20.29 -7.37 4.92
N GLY A 281 21.61 -7.57 4.86
CA GLY A 281 22.60 -6.89 5.71
C GLY A 281 23.13 -7.71 6.90
N GLU A 282 23.54 -7.02 7.95
CA GLU A 282 24.11 -7.61 9.17
C GLU A 282 23.00 -8.09 10.13
N PHE A 283 22.58 -9.34 9.98
CA PHE A 283 21.59 -9.94 10.89
C PHE A 283 22.21 -10.20 12.27
N LYS A 284 21.67 -9.55 13.31
CA LYS A 284 21.98 -9.87 14.69
C LYS A 284 21.32 -11.21 15.06
N PRO A 285 22.00 -12.16 15.73
CA PRO A 285 21.37 -13.39 16.18
C PRO A 285 20.27 -13.07 17.21
N SER A 286 19.08 -13.66 17.04
CA SER A 286 18.00 -13.57 18.04
C SER A 286 18.48 -14.15 19.38
N PRO A 287 18.17 -13.52 20.52
CA PRO A 287 18.33 -14.14 21.83
C PRO A 287 17.55 -15.47 21.87
N PRO A 288 18.04 -16.51 22.56
CA PRO A 288 17.26 -17.74 22.75
C PRO A 288 15.92 -17.40 23.40
N ALA A 289 14.83 -18.05 22.95
CA ALA A 289 13.52 -17.91 23.57
C ALA A 289 13.60 -18.12 25.10
N PRO A 290 12.89 -17.33 25.92
CA PRO A 290 12.82 -17.57 27.35
C PRO A 290 12.32 -18.99 27.60
N GLN A 291 13.14 -19.84 28.22
CA GLN A 291 12.67 -21.16 28.63
C GLN A 291 11.49 -20.98 29.60
N PRO A 292 10.40 -21.76 29.46
CA PRO A 292 9.34 -21.77 30.45
C PRO A 292 9.99 -22.07 31.81
N GLY A 293 9.86 -21.13 32.75
CA GLY A 293 10.30 -21.37 34.12
C GLY A 293 9.58 -22.60 34.67
N PRO A 294 10.19 -23.35 35.62
CA PRO A 294 9.54 -24.50 36.22
C PRO A 294 8.18 -24.07 36.78
N GLU A 295 7.13 -24.78 36.37
CA GLU A 295 5.75 -24.53 36.77
C GLU A 295 5.65 -24.65 38.30
N VAL A 296 5.62 -23.51 38.98
CA VAL A 296 5.40 -23.45 40.42
C VAL A 296 3.92 -23.67 40.66
N VAL A 297 3.55 -24.91 41.01
CA VAL A 297 2.21 -25.23 41.49
C VAL A 297 2.10 -24.71 42.93
N ASP A 298 1.52 -23.52 43.10
CA ASP A 298 1.20 -22.99 44.43
C ASP A 298 0.02 -23.75 45.06
N PRO A 299 0.12 -24.23 46.32
CA PRO A 299 -1.00 -24.80 47.05
C PRO A 299 -2.05 -23.71 47.35
N GLN A 300 -3.34 -24.00 47.08
CA GLN A 300 -4.44 -23.06 47.37
C GLN A 300 -4.48 -22.57 48.83
N PRO A 301 -4.84 -21.29 49.07
CA PRO A 301 -4.91 -20.72 50.41
C PRO A 301 -6.28 -20.99 51.09
N ASN A 302 -6.24 -21.35 52.38
CA ASN A 302 -7.40 -21.32 53.27
C ASN A 302 -7.54 -19.90 53.90
N PRO A 303 -8.75 -19.43 54.27
CA PRO A 303 -9.03 -18.00 54.47
C PRO A 303 -8.70 -17.49 55.89
N ASN A 304 -8.17 -16.25 55.91
CA ASN A 304 -8.08 -15.14 56.91
C ASN A 304 -8.81 -15.26 58.28
N PRO A 305 -8.55 -14.43 59.34
CA PRO A 305 -8.05 -13.02 59.33
C PRO A 305 -7.06 -12.62 60.48
N SER A 306 -6.29 -11.52 60.42
CA SER A 306 -6.68 -10.15 60.82
C SER A 306 -5.43 -9.23 60.93
N PRO A 307 -5.57 -7.89 60.99
CA PRO A 307 -4.57 -6.92 60.51
C PRO A 307 -3.68 -6.33 61.62
N VAL A 308 -2.43 -6.02 61.27
CA VAL A 308 -1.52 -5.17 62.07
C VAL A 308 -0.97 -4.07 61.18
N GLY A 309 -1.05 -2.84 61.68
CA GLY A 309 -0.83 -1.59 60.93
C GLY A 309 0.60 -1.32 60.46
N PRO A 310 0.81 -0.20 59.74
CA PRO A 310 2.04 0.03 58.99
C PRO A 310 3.15 0.66 59.84
N PRO A 311 4.38 0.13 59.81
CA PRO A 311 5.60 0.87 60.09
C PRO A 311 6.28 1.33 58.78
N PRO A 312 7.25 2.26 58.87
CA PRO A 312 7.48 3.34 57.91
C PRO A 312 8.27 2.93 56.67
N ASN A 313 8.05 3.66 55.56
CA ASN A 313 8.71 3.50 54.27
C ASN A 313 10.25 3.42 54.38
N PRO A 314 10.85 2.27 54.03
CA PRO A 314 12.23 2.18 53.60
C PRO A 314 12.27 2.45 52.09
N VAL A 315 12.99 3.51 51.73
CA VAL A 315 13.58 3.86 50.43
C VAL A 315 13.45 2.76 49.37
N ASP A 316 12.73 3.06 48.28
CA ASP A 316 12.65 2.18 47.11
C ASP A 316 14.07 1.88 46.59
N PRO A 317 14.44 0.60 46.42
CA PRO A 317 15.57 0.26 45.56
C PRO A 317 15.29 0.82 44.18
N VAL A 318 16.26 1.56 43.64
CA VAL A 318 16.29 1.97 42.24
C VAL A 318 16.06 0.72 41.40
N ASP A 319 14.98 0.71 40.61
CA ASP A 319 14.75 -0.33 39.61
C ASP A 319 16.05 -0.50 38.80
N PRO A 320 16.54 -1.73 38.57
CA PRO A 320 17.58 -1.91 37.58
C PRO A 320 16.99 -1.44 36.26
N VAL A 321 17.45 -0.27 35.83
CA VAL A 321 17.33 0.22 34.46
C VAL A 321 17.91 -0.90 33.62
N GLY A 322 17.04 -1.78 33.12
CA GLY A 322 17.37 -2.63 31.98
C GLY A 322 17.93 -1.71 30.91
N PRO A 323 18.95 -2.13 30.14
CA PRO A 323 19.60 -1.24 29.20
C PRO A 323 18.50 -0.63 28.34
N THR A 324 18.26 0.67 28.54
CA THR A 324 17.50 1.46 27.60
C THR A 324 18.13 1.17 26.26
N GLU A 325 17.34 0.58 25.37
CA GLU A 325 17.72 0.44 23.98
C GLU A 325 18.33 1.79 23.58
N PRO A 326 19.59 1.83 23.13
CA PRO A 326 20.24 3.11 22.89
C PRO A 326 19.38 3.88 21.90
N GLU A 327 18.96 5.09 22.27
CA GLU A 327 18.34 6.01 21.31
C GLU A 327 19.26 6.07 20.10
N VAL A 328 18.77 5.60 18.95
CA VAL A 328 19.47 5.74 17.68
C VAL A 328 19.35 7.22 17.28
N VAL A 329 20.19 8.06 17.88
CA VAL A 329 20.32 9.44 17.47
C VAL A 329 21.13 9.47 16.18
N ASN A 330 20.44 9.49 15.04
CA ASN A 330 21.07 9.62 13.73
C ASN A 330 21.61 11.06 13.54
N HIS A 331 22.88 11.26 13.88
CA HIS A 331 23.59 12.51 13.67
C HIS A 331 24.21 12.58 12.26
N GLY A 332 23.54 13.26 11.33
CA GLY A 332 24.26 13.96 10.25
C GLY A 332 23.78 13.78 8.81
N GLU A 333 22.73 12.99 8.58
CA GLU A 333 22.15 12.85 7.23
C GLU A 333 20.68 13.18 7.28
N GLN A 334 20.32 14.36 6.78
CA GLN A 334 18.95 14.86 6.80
C GLN A 334 18.40 14.96 5.39
N GLY A 335 17.08 14.80 5.27
CA GLY A 335 16.30 15.04 4.07
C GLY A 335 15.11 15.97 4.35
N GLN A 336 14.17 15.96 3.41
CA GLN A 336 12.94 16.73 3.48
C GLN A 336 11.76 15.84 3.12
N ILE A 337 10.65 16.00 3.84
CA ILE A 337 9.36 15.40 3.49
C ILE A 337 8.45 16.51 2.96
N VAL A 338 7.82 16.27 1.82
CA VAL A 338 6.78 17.14 1.25
C VAL A 338 5.51 16.32 1.03
N LEU A 339 4.48 16.63 1.80
CA LEU A 339 3.18 15.99 1.71
C LEU A 339 2.23 16.93 0.98
N ALA A 340 1.88 16.58 -0.26
CA ALA A 340 0.78 17.21 -0.97
C ALA A 340 -0.52 16.57 -0.47
N THR A 341 -1.42 17.34 0.13
CA THR A 341 -2.60 16.77 0.78
C THR A 341 -3.90 17.19 0.11
N THR A 342 -5.01 16.53 0.45
CA THR A 342 -6.36 17.06 0.19
C THR A 342 -6.99 17.72 1.42
N ILE A 343 -6.18 18.12 2.41
CA ILE A 343 -6.63 18.86 3.59
C ILE A 343 -7.04 20.27 3.16
N LEU A 344 -8.34 20.56 3.25
CA LEU A 344 -8.94 21.83 2.82
C LEU A 344 -8.56 22.99 3.74
N LYS A 345 -8.18 24.13 3.16
CA LYS A 345 -7.78 25.36 3.86
C LYS A 345 -8.81 25.86 4.87
N SER A 346 -10.05 26.07 4.43
CA SER A 346 -11.08 26.66 5.28
C SER A 346 -11.68 25.63 6.23
N LYS A 347 -11.88 26.03 7.49
CA LYS A 347 -12.69 25.27 8.47
C LYS A 347 -14.15 25.10 8.01
N TYR A 348 -14.64 25.97 7.13
CA TYR A 348 -16.01 25.97 6.59
C TYR A 348 -16.15 25.26 5.25
N ALA A 349 -15.07 24.66 4.74
CA ALA A 349 -15.13 23.84 3.56
C ALA A 349 -15.82 22.50 3.88
N VAL A 350 -17.15 22.50 3.92
CA VAL A 350 -17.99 21.30 3.94
C VAL A 350 -18.66 21.17 2.58
N SER A 351 -18.38 20.06 1.88
CA SER A 351 -18.65 19.87 0.44
C SER A 351 -20.07 20.25 0.06
N SER A 352 -20.22 21.28 -0.78
CA SER A 352 -21.53 21.69 -1.24
C SER A 352 -21.50 22.76 -2.38
N MET A 353 -21.52 22.41 -3.70
CA MET A 353 -22.21 23.17 -4.79
C MET A 353 -22.24 22.50 -6.21
N ASN A 354 -23.10 23.07 -7.08
CA ASN A 354 -23.83 22.53 -8.24
C ASN A 354 -23.00 22.18 -9.52
N PRO A 355 -23.18 21.00 -10.14
CA PRO A 355 -22.49 20.59 -11.38
C PRO A 355 -22.78 21.41 -12.66
N ASN A 356 -23.88 22.18 -12.71
CA ASN A 356 -24.15 23.07 -13.85
C ASN A 356 -23.17 24.25 -13.95
N ASP A 357 -22.31 24.44 -12.93
CA ASP A 357 -21.22 25.41 -12.93
C ASP A 357 -19.92 24.87 -13.57
N ILE A 358 -19.91 23.62 -14.08
CA ILE A 358 -18.69 22.95 -14.58
C ILE A 358 -18.82 22.48 -16.05
N ILE A 359 -20.02 22.43 -16.64
CA ILE A 359 -20.21 21.84 -17.97
C ILE A 359 -21.04 22.75 -18.90
N GLY A 360 -20.34 23.48 -19.79
CA GLY A 360 -20.91 24.11 -20.99
C GLY A 360 -21.17 25.62 -20.93
N GLU A 361 -20.68 26.34 -21.94
CA GLU A 361 -20.81 27.79 -22.31
C GLU A 361 -20.65 28.89 -21.24
N ASN A 362 -20.61 28.57 -19.95
CA ASN A 362 -20.34 29.50 -18.86
C ASN A 362 -18.97 29.24 -18.25
N ASP A 363 -17.97 29.80 -18.92
CA ASP A 363 -16.59 29.92 -18.44
C ASP A 363 -16.54 30.60 -17.05
N PRO A 364 -15.99 29.95 -16.00
CA PRO A 364 -15.82 30.53 -14.67
C PRO A 364 -14.75 31.64 -14.60
N HIS A 365 -14.22 32.12 -15.73
CA HIS A 365 -13.47 33.38 -15.85
C HIS A 365 -14.34 34.62 -16.15
N LYS A 366 -15.66 34.48 -16.35
CA LYS A 366 -16.57 35.65 -16.53
C LYS A 366 -17.38 36.07 -15.30
N ILE A 367 -17.41 35.28 -14.23
CA ILE A 367 -18.07 35.67 -12.96
C ILE A 367 -17.08 36.43 -12.06
N ILE A 368 -16.51 37.50 -12.62
CA ILE A 368 -15.90 38.61 -11.87
C ILE A 368 -16.82 39.86 -11.99
N GLY A 369 -18.04 39.68 -12.50
CA GLY A 369 -19.07 40.71 -12.55
C GLY A 369 -20.45 40.06 -12.57
N GLU A 370 -21.33 40.60 -11.75
CA GLU A 370 -22.78 40.34 -11.64
C GLU A 370 -23.27 39.28 -10.64
N THR A 371 -24.34 39.70 -9.97
CA THR A 371 -24.83 39.28 -8.66
C THR A 371 -25.54 37.93 -8.64
N SER A 372 -25.30 37.15 -7.58
CA SER A 372 -26.00 35.89 -7.25
C SER A 372 -27.53 36.02 -7.29
N PRO A 373 -28.27 35.05 -7.89
CA PRO A 373 -29.73 35.06 -7.96
C PRO A 373 -30.43 34.74 -6.62
N TYR A 374 -29.70 34.42 -5.55
CA TYR A 374 -30.25 34.30 -4.20
C TYR A 374 -30.19 35.65 -3.45
N LYS A 375 -31.10 36.58 -3.78
CA LYS A 375 -31.37 37.71 -2.88
C LYS A 375 -32.05 37.19 -1.62
N ARG A 376 -31.35 37.24 -0.48
CA ARG A 376 -31.95 37.01 0.85
C ARG A 376 -33.12 37.98 1.08
N LYS A 377 -34.19 37.49 1.71
CA LYS A 377 -35.26 38.37 2.23
C LYS A 377 -34.66 39.29 3.31
N PRO A 378 -35.02 40.59 3.35
CA PRO A 378 -34.52 41.50 4.38
C PRO A 378 -35.07 41.08 5.75
N GLY A 379 -34.21 40.73 6.71
CA GLY A 379 -34.60 40.54 8.12
C GLY A 379 -34.15 39.24 8.80
N GLU A 380 -33.83 38.17 8.07
CA GLU A 380 -33.34 36.93 8.70
C GLU A 380 -31.81 36.95 8.86
N GLY A 381 -31.32 37.26 10.07
CA GLY A 381 -29.93 37.04 10.45
C GLY A 381 -29.25 38.09 11.34
N GLN A 382 -29.98 38.84 12.18
CA GLN A 382 -29.39 39.91 13.00
C GLN A 382 -28.61 39.45 14.25
N ASN A 383 -28.21 38.18 14.37
CA ASN A 383 -27.22 37.77 15.37
C ASN A 383 -26.29 36.69 14.82
N ARG A 384 -25.41 37.10 13.90
CA ARG A 384 -24.17 36.37 13.64
C ARG A 384 -23.03 37.34 13.90
N GLU A 385 -22.30 37.13 14.99
CA GLU A 385 -20.95 37.67 15.11
C GLU A 385 -20.22 37.49 13.77
N LYS A 386 -19.50 38.51 13.30
CA LYS A 386 -18.70 38.45 12.07
C LYS A 386 -17.58 37.41 12.25
N ARG A 387 -17.90 36.13 12.10
CA ARG A 387 -16.92 35.04 12.09
C ARG A 387 -15.95 35.27 10.94
N LYS A 388 -14.65 35.10 11.19
CA LYS A 388 -13.61 35.14 10.16
C LYS A 388 -13.56 33.78 9.46
N ASP A 389 -13.22 33.79 8.18
CA ASP A 389 -12.88 32.58 7.45
C ASP A 389 -11.46 32.18 7.89
N GLU A 390 -11.36 31.16 8.74
CA GLU A 390 -10.13 30.76 9.38
C GLU A 390 -9.50 29.58 8.66
N ASP A 391 -8.18 29.66 8.48
CA ASP A 391 -7.35 28.56 8.00
C ASP A 391 -7.31 27.44 9.07
N ARG A 392 -7.23 26.20 8.62
CA ARG A 392 -6.99 25.06 9.51
C ARG A 392 -5.58 25.09 10.07
N LEU A 393 -5.45 24.73 11.33
CA LEU A 393 -4.16 24.44 11.94
C LEU A 393 -3.70 23.05 11.50
N VAL A 394 -2.40 22.91 11.23
CA VAL A 394 -1.78 21.65 10.85
C VAL A 394 -0.48 21.48 11.64
N LYS A 395 -0.29 20.29 12.21
CA LYS A 395 0.92 19.87 12.91
C LYS A 395 1.45 18.58 12.30
N ALA A 396 2.73 18.34 12.45
CA ALA A 396 3.33 17.07 12.09
C ALA A 396 4.33 16.59 13.15
N THR A 397 4.25 15.30 13.45
CA THR A 397 5.18 14.58 14.31
C THR A 397 5.88 13.53 13.46
N VAL A 398 7.18 13.36 13.64
CA VAL A 398 7.99 12.36 12.93
C VAL A 398 8.68 11.49 13.97
N SER A 399 8.34 10.20 13.99
CA SER A 399 8.87 9.21 14.95
C SER A 399 8.76 9.65 16.42
N GLY A 400 7.63 10.25 16.78
CA GLY A 400 7.35 10.71 18.15
C GLY A 400 7.79 12.16 18.46
N GLU A 401 8.60 12.78 17.63
CA GLU A 401 9.07 14.16 17.82
C GLU A 401 8.27 15.17 16.97
N GLU A 402 7.86 16.31 17.55
CA GLU A 402 7.18 17.36 16.80
C GLU A 402 8.17 18.12 15.91
N PHE A 403 7.85 18.27 14.62
CA PHE A 403 8.67 19.02 13.67
C PHE A 403 7.98 20.33 13.25
N PRO A 404 8.73 21.43 13.06
CA PRO A 404 8.17 22.64 12.50
C PRO A 404 7.72 22.40 11.05
N VAL A 405 6.43 22.67 10.78
CA VAL A 405 5.85 22.54 9.43
C VAL A 405 5.84 23.87 8.70
N LYS A 406 6.26 23.85 7.44
CA LYS A 406 6.01 24.97 6.50
C LYS A 406 4.78 24.62 5.66
N LEU A 407 3.72 25.41 5.83
CA LEU A 407 2.46 25.24 5.10
C LEU A 407 2.38 26.18 3.89
N GLN A 408 1.97 25.61 2.76
CA GLN A 408 1.60 26.37 1.58
C GLN A 408 0.20 25.96 1.12
N TRP A 409 -0.73 26.91 1.06
CA TRP A 409 -2.08 26.68 0.55
C TRP A 409 -2.10 26.85 -0.97
N VAL A 410 -2.45 25.79 -1.69
CA VAL A 410 -2.43 25.75 -3.15
C VAL A 410 -3.82 25.50 -3.72
N ASN A 411 -4.10 26.04 -4.90
CA ASN A 411 -5.31 25.72 -5.65
C ASN A 411 -5.12 24.44 -6.49
N GLU A 412 -6.17 23.99 -7.17
CA GLU A 412 -6.17 22.78 -8.01
C GLU A 412 -5.09 22.79 -9.09
N TYR A 413 -4.89 23.92 -9.78
CA TYR A 413 -3.87 24.03 -10.82
C TYR A 413 -2.47 23.83 -10.25
N GLN A 414 -2.17 24.51 -9.15
CA GLN A 414 -0.89 24.40 -8.45
C GLN A 414 -0.67 23.00 -7.89
N LEU A 415 -1.71 22.37 -7.33
CA LEU A 415 -1.64 20.98 -6.85
C LEU A 415 -1.24 20.03 -7.98
N ARG A 416 -1.87 20.15 -9.15
CA ARG A 416 -1.52 19.35 -10.34
C ARG A 416 -0.07 19.55 -10.77
N GLN A 417 0.46 20.77 -10.71
CA GLN A 417 1.88 21.01 -11.03
C GLN A 417 2.83 20.31 -10.04
N ILE A 418 2.40 20.11 -8.79
CA ILE A 418 3.20 19.48 -7.73
C ILE A 418 3.10 17.96 -7.80
N THR A 419 1.90 17.41 -7.97
CA THR A 419 1.63 15.97 -7.86
C THR A 419 1.61 15.25 -9.22
N GLY A 420 1.36 15.99 -10.30
CA GLY A 420 1.00 15.43 -11.60
C GLY A 420 -0.46 14.96 -11.69
N GLU A 421 -1.14 14.83 -10.55
CA GLU A 421 -2.51 14.34 -10.43
C GLU A 421 -3.51 15.50 -10.56
N GLN A 422 -4.55 15.31 -11.36
CA GLN A 422 -5.61 16.28 -11.50
C GLN A 422 -6.72 15.96 -10.49
N ILE A 423 -6.75 16.68 -9.37
CA ILE A 423 -7.70 16.42 -8.27
C ILE A 423 -8.69 17.57 -8.15
N PRO A 424 -9.97 17.39 -8.54
CA PRO A 424 -10.99 18.41 -8.40
C PRO A 424 -11.24 18.74 -6.93
N LEU A 425 -10.95 19.98 -6.53
CA LEU A 425 -11.07 20.41 -5.12
C LEU A 425 -12.46 20.97 -4.78
N GLY A 426 -13.24 21.35 -5.78
CA GLY A 426 -14.56 21.95 -5.60
C GLY A 426 -14.55 23.34 -4.98
N VAL A 427 -15.71 23.77 -4.47
CA VAL A 427 -15.94 25.09 -3.88
C VAL A 427 -16.64 24.98 -2.52
N TYR A 428 -16.67 26.07 -1.77
CA TYR A 428 -17.46 26.23 -0.54
C TYR A 428 -18.15 27.60 -0.51
N SER A 429 -19.25 27.72 0.25
CA SER A 429 -19.92 29.00 0.47
C SER A 429 -19.65 29.53 1.86
N PHE A 430 -19.17 30.76 1.96
CA PHE A 430 -18.96 31.46 3.22
C PHE A 430 -19.62 32.83 3.17
N GLN A 431 -20.52 33.10 4.11
CA GLN A 431 -21.28 34.37 4.20
C GLN A 431 -22.00 34.76 2.89
N GLY A 432 -22.44 33.79 2.09
CA GLY A 432 -23.14 34.02 0.82
C GLY A 432 -22.22 34.21 -0.39
N VAL A 433 -20.90 34.10 -0.21
CA VAL A 433 -19.91 34.15 -1.30
C VAL A 433 -19.37 32.75 -1.55
N VAL A 434 -19.36 32.35 -2.82
CA VAL A 434 -18.74 31.09 -3.26
C VAL A 434 -17.24 31.30 -3.43
N LYS A 435 -16.44 30.41 -2.85
CA LYS A 435 -14.98 30.44 -2.88
C LYS A 435 -14.44 29.10 -3.37
N ARG A 436 -13.36 29.13 -4.15
CA ARG A 436 -12.65 27.91 -4.57
C ARG A 436 -11.89 27.33 -3.38
N ASN A 437 -11.90 26.00 -3.27
CA ASN A 437 -11.10 25.31 -2.26
C ASN A 437 -9.59 25.44 -2.57
N GLN A 438 -8.81 25.47 -1.50
CA GLN A 438 -7.36 25.32 -1.52
C GLN A 438 -6.98 24.18 -0.59
N VAL A 439 -5.82 23.56 -0.81
CA VAL A 439 -5.32 22.45 0.01
C VAL A 439 -3.90 22.70 0.52
N ALA A 440 -3.52 22.01 1.60
CA ALA A 440 -2.20 22.13 2.21
C ALA A 440 -1.13 21.33 1.47
N ILE A 441 -0.02 21.99 1.16
CA ILE A 441 1.29 21.37 0.97
C ILE A 441 2.07 21.53 2.26
N ILE A 442 2.41 20.42 2.90
CA ILE A 442 3.12 20.38 4.18
C ILE A 442 4.57 20.03 3.90
N THR A 443 5.49 20.90 4.29
CA THR A 443 6.93 20.65 4.16
C THR A 443 7.56 20.50 5.54
N ILE A 444 8.21 19.36 5.78
CA ILE A 444 8.97 19.05 6.99
C ILE A 444 10.44 18.94 6.59
N SER A 445 11.28 19.82 7.12
CA SER A 445 12.70 19.89 6.75
C SER A 445 13.57 19.35 7.88
N LYS A 446 14.81 18.97 7.55
CA LYS A 446 15.80 18.46 8.51
C LYS A 446 15.38 17.13 9.16
N VAL A 447 14.56 16.35 8.47
CA VAL A 447 14.17 15.01 8.94
C VAL A 447 15.39 14.11 8.81
N PRO A 448 15.77 13.34 9.85
CA PRO A 448 16.84 12.34 9.72
C PRO A 448 16.58 11.39 8.53
N ALA A 449 17.65 10.84 7.96
CA ALA A 449 17.54 9.78 6.98
C ALA A 449 17.10 8.49 7.68
N GLY A 450 16.22 7.74 7.03
CA GLY A 450 15.61 6.53 7.57
C GLY A 450 14.12 6.43 7.27
N VAL A 451 13.50 5.41 7.83
CA VAL A 451 12.06 5.19 7.75
C VAL A 451 11.41 5.79 8.98
N HIS A 452 10.42 6.65 8.76
CA HIS A 452 9.75 7.35 9.85
C HIS A 452 8.24 7.20 9.78
N GLU A 453 7.60 6.98 10.94
CA GLU A 453 6.17 7.26 11.07
C GLU A 453 5.96 8.77 11.16
N VAL A 454 5.24 9.32 10.18
CA VAL A 454 4.80 10.70 10.10
C VAL A 454 3.33 10.77 10.48
N ILE A 455 3.04 11.48 11.56
CA ILE A 455 1.69 11.75 12.03
C ILE A 455 1.33 13.19 11.64
N ILE A 456 0.22 13.38 10.93
CA ILE A 456 -0.32 14.69 10.57
C ILE A 456 -1.63 14.90 11.32
N GLU A 457 -1.70 16.01 12.05
CA GLU A 457 -2.91 16.43 12.74
C GLU A 457 -3.40 17.73 12.12
N ALA A 458 -4.66 17.75 11.67
CA ALA A 458 -5.31 18.94 11.16
C ALA A 458 -6.72 19.07 11.71
N ASP A 459 -7.13 20.30 12.04
CA ASP A 459 -8.46 20.56 12.61
C ASP A 459 -9.56 19.90 11.77
N GLY A 460 -10.43 19.10 12.38
CA GLY A 460 -11.57 18.48 11.69
C GLY A 460 -11.22 17.36 10.69
N TYR A 461 -9.97 16.91 10.67
CA TYR A 461 -9.52 15.69 10.00
C TYR A 461 -9.17 14.63 11.05
N PRO A 462 -9.28 13.33 10.71
CA PRO A 462 -8.70 12.30 11.53
C PRO A 462 -7.17 12.45 11.57
N VAL A 463 -6.55 11.91 12.62
CA VAL A 463 -5.08 11.80 12.70
C VAL A 463 -4.61 10.92 11.54
N LEU A 464 -3.77 11.49 10.67
CA LEU A 464 -3.25 10.77 9.51
C LEU A 464 -1.88 10.20 9.88
N LYS A 465 -1.68 8.90 9.65
CA LYS A 465 -0.39 8.24 9.85
C LYS A 465 0.18 7.75 8.53
N ARG A 466 1.45 8.03 8.25
CA ARG A 466 2.15 7.56 7.05
C ARG A 466 3.55 7.09 7.43
N ARG A 467 4.02 5.98 6.87
CA ARG A 467 5.43 5.63 6.94
C ARG A 467 6.11 6.18 5.71
N VAL A 468 7.21 6.92 5.88
CA VAL A 468 7.92 7.61 4.79
C VAL A 468 9.40 7.28 4.88
N GLY A 469 10.00 6.83 3.77
CA GLY A 469 11.44 6.66 3.65
C GLY A 469 12.13 7.97 3.26
N VAL A 470 13.05 8.47 4.09
CA VAL A 470 13.81 9.70 3.88
C VAL A 470 15.26 9.37 3.52
N GLU A 471 15.72 9.85 2.37
CA GLU A 471 17.10 9.71 1.90
C GLU A 471 17.90 11.01 2.13
N LYS A 472 19.20 10.89 2.38
CA LYS A 472 20.11 12.04 2.59
C LYS A 472 20.03 13.04 1.43
N ASN A 473 19.83 14.31 1.75
CA ASN A 473 19.77 15.43 0.80
C ASN A 473 18.70 15.24 -0.31
N GLN A 474 17.71 14.37 -0.08
CA GLN A 474 16.60 14.14 -1.00
C GLN A 474 15.30 14.69 -0.43
N VAL A 475 14.33 14.88 -1.32
CA VAL A 475 12.96 15.26 -0.98
C VAL A 475 12.05 14.06 -1.20
N SER A 476 11.53 13.49 -0.13
CA SER A 476 10.48 12.47 -0.18
C SER A 476 9.14 13.18 -0.38
N LYS A 477 8.48 12.89 -1.51
CA LYS A 477 7.21 13.50 -1.89
C LYS A 477 6.10 12.47 -1.85
N GLU A 478 5.02 12.78 -1.16
CA GLU A 478 3.83 11.93 -1.12
C GLU A 478 2.55 12.72 -1.35
N LEU A 479 1.58 12.07 -2.00
CA LEU A 479 0.20 12.52 -2.04
C LEU A 479 -0.57 11.87 -0.88
N VAL A 480 -1.04 12.68 0.07
CA VAL A 480 -1.85 12.25 1.21
C VAL A 480 -3.29 12.68 1.00
N VAL A 481 -4.10 11.79 0.42
CA VAL A 481 -5.53 12.03 0.32
C VAL A 481 -6.14 11.87 1.72
N ALA A 482 -6.76 12.94 2.19
CA ALA A 482 -7.39 13.08 3.49
C ALA A 482 -8.86 13.50 3.33
N SER A 483 -9.70 12.98 4.22
CA SER A 483 -11.12 13.32 4.29
C SER A 483 -11.44 13.88 5.67
N ILE A 484 -12.37 14.84 5.73
CA ILE A 484 -12.91 15.38 6.98
C ILE A 484 -13.43 14.24 7.86
N THR A 485 -13.30 14.36 9.18
CA THR A 485 -13.76 13.36 10.15
C THR A 485 -15.20 12.91 9.85
N GLY A 486 -15.40 11.58 9.77
CA GLY A 486 -16.70 10.97 9.44
C GLY A 486 -17.01 10.86 7.94
N ARG A 487 -16.12 11.33 7.06
CA ARG A 487 -16.28 11.28 5.60
C ARG A 487 -15.15 10.48 4.96
N GLY A 488 -15.38 9.97 3.76
CA GLY A 488 -14.37 9.31 2.92
C GLY A 488 -14.17 10.04 1.60
N SER A 489 -13.26 9.53 0.78
CA SER A 489 -13.05 10.02 -0.58
C SER A 489 -13.05 8.84 -1.55
N ILE A 490 -13.36 9.11 -2.81
CA ILE A 490 -13.25 8.17 -3.92
C ILE A 490 -12.19 8.69 -4.89
N GLU A 491 -11.33 7.79 -5.33
CA GLU A 491 -10.41 7.95 -6.45
C GLU A 491 -10.68 6.82 -7.44
N GLY A 492 -10.67 7.10 -8.73
CA GLY A 492 -10.90 6.06 -9.71
C GLY A 492 -10.50 6.45 -11.12
N LYS A 493 -10.51 5.46 -12.01
CA LYS A 493 -10.28 5.64 -13.45
C LYS A 493 -11.26 4.82 -14.27
N VAL A 494 -11.64 5.34 -15.43
CA VAL A 494 -12.45 4.61 -16.41
C VAL A 494 -11.55 4.15 -17.54
N PHE A 495 -11.69 2.89 -17.93
CA PHE A 495 -10.89 2.24 -18.95
C PHE A 495 -11.74 1.49 -19.97
N TYR A 496 -11.20 1.27 -21.16
CA TYR A 496 -11.80 0.41 -22.17
C TYR A 496 -11.06 -0.92 -22.26
N LYS A 497 -11.78 -2.02 -22.03
CA LYS A 497 -11.35 -3.43 -22.05
C LYS A 497 -10.25 -3.82 -21.06
N ASN A 498 -9.23 -3.01 -20.90
CA ASN A 498 -8.07 -3.24 -20.06
C ASN A 498 -7.56 -1.92 -19.51
N PHE A 499 -6.58 -1.96 -18.60
CA PHE A 499 -6.09 -0.76 -17.94
C PHE A 499 -5.11 0.09 -18.77
N GLU A 500 -4.82 -0.29 -20.00
CA GLU A 500 -3.93 0.48 -20.90
C GLU A 500 -4.68 1.55 -21.70
N GLN A 501 -6.02 1.52 -21.70
CA GLN A 501 -6.85 2.42 -22.49
C GLN A 501 -7.74 3.30 -21.59
N PRO A 502 -7.17 4.30 -20.91
CA PRO A 502 -7.96 5.23 -20.11
C PRO A 502 -8.93 6.02 -21.00
N MET A 503 -10.12 6.27 -20.47
CA MET A 503 -11.22 6.88 -21.19
C MET A 503 -11.47 8.29 -20.69
N ALA A 504 -10.85 9.27 -21.35
CA ALA A 504 -11.06 10.68 -21.05
C ALA A 504 -12.44 11.19 -21.51
N GLY A 505 -12.97 12.21 -20.83
CA GLY A 505 -14.19 12.90 -21.22
C GLY A 505 -15.49 12.08 -21.09
N HIS A 506 -15.44 10.92 -20.45
CA HIS A 506 -16.60 10.04 -20.26
C HIS A 506 -17.45 10.50 -19.10
N GLU A 507 -18.77 10.48 -19.28
CA GLU A 507 -19.68 10.86 -18.20
C GLU A 507 -19.70 9.80 -17.11
N ILE A 508 -19.49 10.25 -15.89
CA ILE A 508 -19.55 9.47 -14.67
C ILE A 508 -20.49 10.16 -13.70
N TRP A 509 -21.37 9.39 -13.06
CA TRP A 509 -22.36 9.94 -12.14
C TRP A 509 -22.68 9.00 -10.98
N MET A 510 -23.04 9.55 -9.83
CA MET A 510 -23.46 8.80 -8.65
C MET A 510 -24.89 9.19 -8.27
N PRO A 511 -25.92 8.41 -8.66
CA PRO A 511 -27.32 8.79 -8.42
C PRO A 511 -27.70 8.78 -6.94
N THR A 512 -26.96 8.04 -6.11
CA THR A 512 -27.17 7.98 -4.65
C THR A 512 -26.69 9.24 -3.92
N VAL A 513 -25.99 10.13 -4.62
CA VAL A 513 -25.63 11.46 -4.14
C VAL A 513 -26.83 12.38 -4.31
N THR A 514 -27.70 12.42 -3.30
CA THR A 514 -29.00 13.13 -3.36
C THR A 514 -28.98 14.56 -2.83
N GLY A 515 -27.85 15.01 -2.28
CA GLY A 515 -27.70 16.41 -1.87
C GLY A 515 -27.58 17.33 -3.08
N VAL A 516 -28.41 18.38 -3.16
CA VAL A 516 -28.36 19.46 -4.18
C VAL A 516 -27.00 20.16 -4.31
N ASN A 517 -26.06 19.83 -3.42
CA ASN A 517 -24.75 20.44 -3.34
C ASN A 517 -23.58 19.45 -3.57
N GLN A 518 -23.79 18.17 -3.84
CA GLN A 518 -22.68 17.26 -4.10
C GLN A 518 -22.54 17.00 -5.61
N ILE A 519 -21.29 16.87 -6.08
CA ILE A 519 -21.00 16.53 -7.48
C ILE A 519 -21.57 15.12 -7.70
N HIS A 520 -22.69 15.03 -8.41
CA HIS A 520 -23.30 13.75 -8.74
C HIS A 520 -23.04 13.35 -10.18
N LYS A 521 -22.55 14.24 -11.07
CA LYS A 521 -22.24 13.95 -12.49
C LYS A 521 -21.10 14.85 -13.00
N PHE A 522 -20.09 14.28 -13.65
CA PHE A 522 -19.04 15.02 -14.38
C PHE A 522 -18.38 14.16 -15.45
N LYS A 523 -17.39 14.72 -16.16
CA LYS A 523 -16.60 13.99 -17.16
C LYS A 523 -15.24 13.59 -16.60
N THR A 524 -14.82 12.36 -16.87
CA THR A 524 -13.46 11.89 -16.53
C THR A 524 -12.39 12.83 -17.11
N LEU A 525 -11.28 12.91 -16.40
CA LEU A 525 -10.16 13.80 -16.72
C LEU A 525 -9.37 13.26 -17.93
N SER A 526 -8.35 13.99 -18.37
CA SER A 526 -7.59 13.65 -19.59
C SER A 526 -6.91 12.28 -19.53
N ASP A 527 -6.69 11.74 -18.33
CA ASP A 527 -6.08 10.43 -18.09
C ASP A 527 -7.11 9.38 -17.64
N GLY A 528 -8.40 9.64 -17.86
CA GLY A 528 -9.52 8.77 -17.48
C GLY A 528 -9.91 8.82 -16.00
N SER A 529 -9.20 9.60 -15.17
CA SER A 529 -9.46 9.63 -13.73
C SER A 529 -10.72 10.40 -13.34
N PHE A 530 -11.22 10.11 -12.14
CA PHE A 530 -12.33 10.78 -11.49
C PHE A 530 -12.14 10.75 -9.98
N TRP A 531 -12.65 11.78 -9.30
CA TRP A 531 -12.49 11.94 -7.86
C TRP A 531 -13.77 12.46 -7.22
N PHE A 532 -14.07 11.98 -6.02
CA PHE A 532 -15.11 12.56 -5.16
C PHE A 532 -14.56 12.69 -3.74
N LEU A 533 -14.27 13.92 -3.33
CA LEU A 533 -13.70 14.18 -2.02
C LEU A 533 -14.79 14.41 -0.96
N ASN A 534 -14.53 13.96 0.26
CA ASN A 534 -15.37 14.25 1.44
C ASN A 534 -16.82 13.78 1.31
N LEU A 535 -17.06 12.59 0.78
CA LEU A 535 -18.37 11.97 0.76
C LEU A 535 -18.76 11.46 2.16
N PRO A 536 -20.04 11.60 2.58
CA PRO A 536 -20.55 10.89 3.75
C PRO A 536 -20.22 9.39 3.68
N ALA A 537 -19.90 8.78 4.81
CA ALA A 537 -19.73 7.33 4.85
C ALA A 537 -21.06 6.62 4.56
N SER A 538 -21.03 5.64 3.67
CA SER A 538 -22.21 4.84 3.29
C SER A 538 -21.77 3.59 2.53
N ALA A 539 -22.44 2.47 2.78
CA ALA A 539 -22.26 1.22 2.03
C ALA A 539 -23.07 1.15 0.71
N ASN A 540 -23.84 2.20 0.40
CA ASN A 540 -24.85 2.17 -0.66
C ASN A 540 -24.59 3.22 -1.74
N TYR A 541 -23.33 3.53 -2.03
CA TYR A 541 -23.05 4.35 -3.20
C TYR A 541 -23.27 3.53 -4.47
N GLN A 542 -23.78 4.20 -5.50
CA GLN A 542 -23.89 3.63 -6.83
C GLN A 542 -23.10 4.50 -7.79
N LEU A 543 -22.33 3.90 -8.69
CA LEU A 543 -21.60 4.57 -9.75
C LEU A 543 -22.17 4.14 -11.08
N MET A 544 -22.39 5.11 -11.93
CA MET A 544 -22.90 4.90 -13.26
C MET A 544 -21.93 5.57 -14.23
N VAL A 545 -21.61 4.87 -15.31
CA VAL A 545 -20.72 5.37 -16.36
C VAL A 545 -21.48 5.28 -17.67
N SER A 546 -21.63 6.41 -18.36
CA SER A 546 -22.57 6.53 -19.48
C SER A 546 -21.89 6.29 -20.83
N PHE A 547 -22.57 5.52 -21.66
CA PHE A 547 -22.81 5.88 -23.08
C PHE A 547 -24.30 6.20 -23.33
N LEU A 548 -25.18 5.68 -22.47
CA LEU A 548 -26.62 5.84 -22.35
C LEU A 548 -26.95 5.73 -20.85
N GLU A 549 -27.88 6.55 -20.37
CA GLU A 549 -28.49 6.38 -19.06
C GLU A 549 -29.13 4.97 -19.00
N ASN A 550 -28.76 4.14 -18.01
CA ASN A 550 -29.28 2.79 -17.72
C ASN A 550 -28.62 1.56 -18.40
N SER A 551 -27.38 1.66 -18.91
CA SER A 551 -26.66 0.42 -19.31
C SER A 551 -26.29 -0.42 -18.07
N PRO A 552 -26.47 -1.75 -18.10
CA PRO A 552 -26.08 -2.61 -16.98
C PRO A 552 -24.56 -2.59 -16.81
N ILE A 553 -24.12 -2.29 -15.58
CA ILE A 553 -22.72 -2.34 -15.15
C ILE A 553 -22.69 -3.23 -13.91
N GLU A 554 -21.78 -4.19 -13.90
CA GLU A 554 -21.59 -5.10 -12.77
C GLU A 554 -20.91 -4.41 -11.60
N ASN A 555 -21.28 -4.82 -10.39
CA ASN A 555 -20.67 -4.34 -9.13
C ASN A 555 -20.72 -2.82 -8.97
N ASN A 556 -21.73 -2.19 -9.57
CA ASN A 556 -21.87 -0.74 -9.58
C ASN A 556 -22.22 -0.13 -8.21
N ARG A 557 -22.36 -0.95 -7.17
CA ARG A 557 -22.56 -0.54 -5.78
C ARG A 557 -21.29 -0.80 -4.97
N PHE A 558 -20.94 0.15 -4.10
CA PHE A 558 -19.73 0.09 -3.30
C PHE A 558 -19.86 0.92 -2.03
N GLU A 559 -18.93 0.66 -1.12
CA GLU A 559 -18.84 1.32 0.18
C GLU A 559 -17.84 2.49 0.17
N VAL A 560 -18.19 3.58 0.85
CA VAL A 560 -17.26 4.64 1.26
C VAL A 560 -17.15 4.63 2.78
N ARG A 561 -15.92 4.46 3.28
CA ARG A 561 -15.62 4.40 4.71
C ARG A 561 -15.13 5.74 5.27
N PRO A 562 -15.45 6.08 6.53
CA PRO A 562 -14.88 7.26 7.18
C PRO A 562 -13.35 7.23 7.19
N GLY A 563 -12.71 8.35 6.87
CA GLY A 563 -11.25 8.50 6.82
C GLY A 563 -10.54 7.74 5.71
N GLY A 564 -11.25 6.86 4.99
CA GLY A 564 -10.70 6.01 3.95
C GLY A 564 -10.76 6.63 2.56
N ILE A 565 -9.87 6.14 1.69
CA ILE A 565 -9.92 6.36 0.25
C ILE A 565 -10.47 5.09 -0.36
N THR A 566 -11.58 5.21 -1.08
CA THR A 566 -12.14 4.12 -1.86
C THR A 566 -11.59 4.21 -3.27
N LYS A 567 -10.75 3.25 -3.67
CA LYS A 567 -10.27 3.12 -5.05
C LYS A 567 -11.32 2.41 -5.89
N LEU A 568 -11.75 3.02 -7.00
CA LEU A 568 -12.74 2.48 -7.92
C LEU A 568 -12.25 2.53 -9.36
N ASP A 569 -11.85 1.39 -9.92
CA ASP A 569 -11.61 1.32 -11.35
C ASP A 569 -12.89 0.86 -12.07
N VAL A 570 -13.17 1.45 -13.22
CA VAL A 570 -14.27 1.02 -14.09
C VAL A 570 -13.69 0.52 -15.39
N VAL A 571 -13.99 -0.71 -15.77
CA VAL A 571 -13.57 -1.28 -17.05
C VAL A 571 -14.79 -1.54 -17.91
N LEU A 572 -14.90 -0.80 -19.02
CA LEU A 572 -15.99 -0.87 -19.97
C LEU A 572 -15.66 -1.84 -21.10
N ASN A 573 -16.65 -2.62 -21.54
CA ASN A 573 -16.51 -3.55 -22.66
C ASN A 573 -16.91 -2.91 -24.02
N ARG A 574 -17.37 -1.65 -24.02
CA ARG A 574 -17.81 -0.90 -25.20
C ARG A 574 -17.20 0.51 -25.18
N LYS A 575 -16.97 1.11 -26.35
CA LYS A 575 -16.54 2.53 -26.43
C LYS A 575 -17.73 3.46 -26.62
N SER A 576 -18.80 2.97 -27.26
CA SER A 576 -20.00 3.76 -27.52
C SER A 576 -21.24 2.90 -27.75
N VAL A 577 -22.38 3.58 -27.84
CA VAL A 577 -23.69 3.00 -28.21
C VAL A 577 -23.68 2.35 -29.61
N ARG A 578 -22.76 2.75 -30.49
CA ARG A 578 -22.71 2.32 -31.89
C ARG A 578 -21.94 1.01 -32.11
N ASP A 579 -21.26 0.49 -31.08
CA ASP A 579 -20.43 -0.72 -31.18
C ASP A 579 -21.26 -2.02 -31.07
N ARG A 580 -22.49 -2.05 -31.63
CA ARG A 580 -23.41 -3.20 -31.55
C ARG A 580 -23.01 -4.36 -32.44
#